data_AF-A0A839DWB5-F1
#
_entry.id   AF-A0A839DWB5-F1
#
_cell.length_a   1.000
_cell.length_b   1.000
_cell.length_c   1.000
_cell.angle_alpha   90.00
_cell.angle_beta   90.00
_cell.angle_gamma   90.00
#
_symmetry.space_group_name_H-M   'P 1'
#
loop_
_entity.id
_entity.type
_entity.pdbx_description
1 polymer ?
#
loop_
_entity_poly.entity_id
_entity_poly.type
_entity_poly.pdbx_seq_one_letter_code
_entity_poly.pdbx_strand_id
1 'polypeptide(L)' 'MPGKLICPECGEEALNKPPRSITPQMRADGAPQYSHHDGEPLCPVVSDSGYRPAEPIRSS' A
#
# COMPACT_ATOMS: atom_id res chain seq x y z
N MET A 1 -8.73 -9.36 18.76
CA MET A 1 -9.23 -9.12 17.38
C MET A 1 -8.00 -8.91 16.51
N PRO A 2 -7.80 -9.62 15.39
CA PRO A 2 -6.65 -9.34 14.53
C PRO A 2 -6.73 -7.87 14.10
N GLY A 3 -5.70 -7.09 14.39
CA GLY A 3 -5.67 -5.66 14.09
C GLY A 3 -5.84 -5.45 12.59
N LYS A 4 -6.80 -4.59 12.21
CA LYS A 4 -7.04 -4.24 10.81
C LYS A 4 -5.83 -3.47 10.29
N LEU A 5 -5.36 -3.82 9.09
CA LEU A 5 -4.34 -3.04 8.40
C LEU A 5 -5.04 -1.91 7.65
N ILE A 6 -4.54 -0.69 7.79
CA ILE A 6 -5.08 0.50 7.13
C ILE A 6 -3.99 1.28 6.43
N CYS A 7 -4.35 1.99 5.38
CA CYS A 7 -3.47 2.96 4.75
C CYS A 7 -3.32 4.19 5.66
N PRO A 8 -2.09 4.62 5.99
CA PRO A 8 -1.88 5.79 6.84
C PRO A 8 -2.33 7.11 6.20
N GLU A 9 -2.37 7.18 4.86
CA GLU A 9 -2.66 8.43 4.14
C GLU A 9 -4.16 8.72 3.99
N CYS A 10 -4.97 7.72 3.68
CA CYS A 10 -6.42 7.89 3.48
C CYS A 10 -7.28 7.19 4.54
N GLY A 11 -6.69 6.33 5.39
CA GLY A 11 -7.41 5.57 6.41
C GLY A 11 -8.22 4.37 5.88
N GLU A 12 -8.18 4.08 4.58
CA GLU A 12 -8.84 2.90 4.01
C GLU A 12 -8.22 1.58 4.49
N GLU A 13 -9.01 0.51 4.43
CA GLU A 13 -8.53 -0.83 4.74
C GLU A 13 -7.51 -1.31 3.69
N ALA A 14 -6.35 -1.73 4.18
CA ALA A 14 -5.33 -2.37 3.38
C ALA A 14 -5.53 -3.90 3.39
N LEU A 15 -5.77 -4.45 2.21
CA LEU A 15 -5.93 -5.88 1.99
C LEU A 15 -4.57 -6.52 1.71
N ASN A 16 -4.29 -7.68 2.31
CA ASN A 16 -3.10 -8.48 2.03
C ASN A 16 -3.22 -9.22 0.69
N LYS A 17 -3.33 -8.44 -0.39
CA LYS A 17 -3.38 -8.90 -1.77
C LYS A 17 -2.57 -7.92 -2.63
N PRO A 18 -1.80 -8.41 -3.61
CA PRO A 18 -1.06 -7.54 -4.51
C PRO A 18 -2.03 -6.64 -5.29
N PRO A 19 -1.69 -5.35 -5.51
CA PRO A 19 -2.50 -4.47 -6.32
C PRO A 19 -2.50 -4.91 -7.79
N ARG A 20 -3.57 -4.57 -8.49
CA ARG A 20 -3.72 -4.82 -9.94
C ARG A 20 -2.82 -3.89 -10.76
N SER A 21 -2.71 -2.63 -10.31
CA SER A 21 -1.93 -1.58 -10.95
C SER A 21 -0.53 -1.48 -10.32
N ILE A 22 0.40 -2.35 -10.73
CA ILE A 22 1.81 -2.27 -10.29
C ILE A 22 2.63 -1.58 -11.38
N THR A 23 3.25 -0.45 -11.04
CA THR A 23 4.18 0.25 -11.93
C THR A 23 5.55 -0.47 -11.97
N PRO A 24 6.36 -0.28 -13.03
CA PRO A 24 7.71 -0.85 -13.09
C PRO A 24 8.59 -0.44 -11.90
N GLN A 25 8.45 0.81 -11.43
CA GLN A 25 9.15 1.33 -10.25
C GLN A 25 8.79 0.53 -8.98
N MET A 26 7.50 0.27 -8.78
CA MET A 26 7.02 -0.52 -7.64
C MET A 26 7.54 -1.96 -7.68
N ARG A 27 7.65 -2.57 -8.87
CA ARG A 27 8.27 -3.90 -8.99
C ARG A 27 9.75 -3.87 -8.62
N ALA A 28 10.48 -2.85 -9.05
CA ALA A 28 11.90 -2.70 -8.76
C ALA A 28 12.17 -2.49 -7.26
N ASP A 29 11.25 -1.83 -6.55
CA ASP A 29 11.36 -1.57 -5.09
C ASP A 29 10.91 -2.74 -4.21
N GLY A 30 10.45 -3.86 -4.80
CA GLY A 30 9.90 -5.00 -4.07
C GLY A 30 8.38 -4.94 -3.98
N ALA A 31 7.73 -5.27 -5.10
CA ALA A 31 6.29 -5.15 -5.38
C ALA A 31 5.38 -5.13 -4.13
N PRO A 32 4.49 -4.12 -3.99
CA PRO A 32 3.61 -4.01 -2.83
C PRO A 32 2.73 -5.25 -2.69
N GLN A 33 2.70 -5.79 -1.48
CA GLN A 33 1.86 -6.96 -1.14
C GLN A 33 0.47 -6.56 -0.68
N TYR A 34 0.24 -5.27 -0.49
CA TYR A 34 -0.99 -4.70 0.02
C TYR A 34 -1.61 -3.78 -1.01
N SER A 35 -2.93 -3.79 -1.04
CA SER A 35 -3.71 -2.92 -1.90
C SER A 35 -4.94 -2.41 -1.16
N HIS A 36 -5.48 -1.32 -1.67
CA HIS A 36 -6.78 -0.82 -1.26
C HIS A 36 -7.89 -1.80 -1.63
N HIS A 37 -9.09 -1.54 -1.12
CA HIS A 37 -10.25 -2.35 -1.44
C HIS A 37 -10.49 -2.44 -2.95
N ASP A 38 -10.30 -1.32 -3.66
CA ASP A 38 -10.42 -1.21 -5.12
C ASP A 38 -9.36 -2.02 -5.90
N GLY A 39 -8.29 -2.44 -5.22
CA GLY A 39 -7.17 -3.19 -5.83
C GLY A 39 -6.08 -2.29 -6.41
N GLU A 40 -6.20 -0.97 -6.24
CA GLU A 40 -5.11 -0.02 -6.44
C GLU A 40 -4.05 -0.15 -5.33
N PRO A 41 -2.78 0.21 -5.62
CA PRO A 41 -1.76 0.28 -4.58
C PRO A 41 -2.15 1.27 -3.49
N LEU A 42 -1.57 1.09 -2.29
CA LEU A 42 -1.76 2.06 -1.20
C LEU A 42 -1.28 3.45 -1.63
N CYS A 43 -1.83 4.49 -1.00
CA CYS A 43 -1.56 5.88 -1.37
C CYS A 43 -0.06 6.16 -1.44
N PRO A 44 0.39 6.91 -2.47
CA PRO A 44 1.81 7.17 -2.65
C PRO A 44 2.33 8.11 -1.56
N VAL A 45 3.42 7.71 -0.92
CA VAL A 45 4.22 8.52 0.00
C VAL A 45 5.51 8.95 -0.68
N VAL A 46 6.01 10.11 -0.28
CA VAL A 46 7.30 10.62 -0.76
C VAL A 46 8.42 9.83 -0.09
N SER A 47 9.28 9.23 -0.90
CA SER A 47 10.52 8.57 -0.51
C SER A 47 11.71 9.22 -1.22
N ASP A 48 12.92 8.87 -0.79
CA ASP A 48 14.17 9.32 -1.42
C ASP A 48 14.23 9.06 -2.94
N SER A 49 13.64 7.93 -3.38
CA SER A 49 13.56 7.55 -4.80
C SER A 49 12.28 8.01 -5.52
N GLY A 50 11.54 8.96 -4.96
CA GLY A 50 10.27 9.47 -5.50
C GLY A 50 9.03 8.91 -4.81
N TYR A 51 7.93 8.76 -5.54
CA TYR A 51 6.67 8.28 -4.97
C TYR A 51 6.65 6.76 -4.88
N ARG A 52 6.42 6.23 -3.67
CA ARG A 52 6.25 4.80 -3.40
C ARG A 52 4.94 4.56 -2.67
N PRO A 53 4.28 3.41 -2.87
CA PRO A 53 3.08 3.10 -2.11
C PRO A 53 3.38 3.07 -0.61
N ALA A 54 2.47 3.61 0.20
CA ALA A 54 2.57 3.55 1.66
C ALA A 54 2.64 2.10 2.15
N GLU A 55 3.29 1.89 3.29
CA GLU A 55 3.16 0.65 4.04
C GLU A 55 1.91 0.71 4.94
N PRO A 56 1.14 -0.38 5.07
CA PRO A 56 -0.03 -0.38 5.92
C PRO A 56 0.36 -0.35 7.39
N ILE A 57 -0.40 0.42 8.18
CA ILE A 57 -0.28 0.46 9.63
C ILE A 57 -1.38 -0.37 10.28
N ARG A 58 -1.12 -0.89 11.48
CA ARG A 58 -2.19 -1.50 12.29
C ARG A 58 -3.05 -0.40 12.88
N SER A 59 -4.36 -0.44 12.59
CA SER A 59 -5.33 0.31 13.37
C SER A 59 -5.40 -0.31 14.77
N SER A 60 -5.01 0.46 15.78
CA SER A 60 -5.11 0.07 17.19
C SER A 60 -6.54 0.16 17.71
#